data_AF-A0A6L4AZ68-F1
#
_entry.id   AF-A0A6L4AZ68-F1
#
_cell.length_a   1.000
_cell.length_b   1.000
_cell.length_c   1.000
_cell.angle_alpha   90.00
_cell.angle_beta   90.00
_cell.angle_gamma   90.00
#
_symmetry.space_group_name_H-M   'P 1'
#
loop_
_entity.id
_entity.type
_entity.pdbx_description
1 polymer ?
#
loop_
_entity_poly.entity_id
_entity_poly.type
_entity_poly.pdbx_seq_one_letter_code
_entity_poly.pdbx_strand_id
1 'polypeptide(L)'
;MSGDREPEAGVPWRAVGLCALAWLVPVSGHLLLRRRGRALVFAAVLLTAVLVGVSLEGNLHRILPGQPLTVLFTLGSMGIGAPYFVLRWGMGYVGVPEAPGYEYGTVFLLSAGLMNLLLVLDVLDIARGRKD
;
A
#
# COMPACT_ATOMS: atom_id res chain seq x y z
N MET A 1 36.87 -9.79 23.80
CA MET A 1 36.38 -9.25 22.51
C MET A 1 36.06 -10.42 21.59
N SER A 2 34.99 -11.16 21.90
CA SER A 2 34.40 -12.17 21.00
C SER A 2 33.38 -11.41 20.16
N GLY A 3 33.67 -11.26 18.88
CA GLY A 3 32.73 -10.71 17.92
C GLY A 3 31.69 -11.77 17.61
N ASP A 4 30.61 -11.80 18.38
CA ASP A 4 29.43 -12.57 18.06
C ASP A 4 28.72 -11.83 16.92
N ARG A 5 29.14 -12.09 15.69
CA ARG A 5 28.33 -11.76 14.52
C ARG A 5 27.17 -12.74 14.53
N GLU A 6 26.00 -12.26 14.93
CA GLU A 6 24.76 -12.99 14.68
C GLU A 6 24.69 -13.35 13.20
N PRO A 7 24.27 -14.58 12.84
CA PRO A 7 24.07 -14.91 11.44
C PRO A 7 22.98 -13.99 10.92
N GLU A 8 23.36 -13.00 10.09
CA GLU A 8 22.40 -12.25 9.28
C GLU A 8 21.73 -13.26 8.35
N ALA A 9 20.64 -13.85 8.84
CA ALA A 9 19.77 -14.69 8.05
C ALA A 9 19.20 -13.80 6.96
N GLY A 10 19.87 -13.78 5.80
CA GLY A 10 19.48 -13.02 4.64
C GLY A 10 17.99 -13.22 4.40
N VAL A 11 17.29 -12.13 4.13
CA VAL A 11 15.82 -12.11 4.04
C VAL A 11 15.37 -13.32 3.21
N PRO A 12 14.74 -14.34 3.83
CA PRO A 12 14.43 -15.56 3.10
C PRO A 12 13.51 -15.17 1.95
N TRP A 13 13.70 -15.75 0.75
CA TRP A 13 12.86 -15.47 -0.43
C TRP A 13 11.35 -15.58 -0.12
N ARG A 14 11.01 -16.37 0.90
CA ARG A 14 9.66 -16.48 1.49
C ARG A 14 9.15 -15.16 2.04
N ALA A 15 9.96 -14.40 2.79
CA ALA A 15 9.59 -13.09 3.31
C ALA A 15 9.34 -12.08 2.17
N VAL A 16 10.14 -12.12 1.10
CA VAL A 16 9.89 -11.29 -0.10
C VAL A 16 8.55 -11.67 -0.74
N GLY A 17 8.27 -12.96 -0.89
CA GLY A 17 6.98 -13.45 -1.39
C GLY A 17 5.80 -13.02 -0.51
N LEU A 18 5.95 -13.02 0.81
CA LEU A 18 4.93 -12.56 1.75
C LEU A 18 4.67 -11.05 1.65
N CYS A 19 5.73 -10.25 1.55
CA CYS A 19 5.60 -8.81 1.34
C CYS A 19 4.93 -8.49 -0.01
N ALA A 20 5.30 -9.22 -1.07
CA ALA A 20 4.69 -9.05 -2.39
C ALA A 20 3.20 -9.41 -2.38
N LEU A 21 2.83 -10.51 -1.72
CA LEU A 21 1.43 -10.89 -1.53
C LEU A 21 0.66 -9.84 -0.72
N ALA A 22 1.20 -9.43 0.43
CA ALA A 22 0.61 -8.40 1.29
C ALA A 22 0.42 -7.08 0.56
N TRP A 23 1.37 -6.69 -0.29
CA TRP A 23 1.24 -5.50 -1.13
C TRP A 23 0.17 -5.65 -2.20
N LEU A 24 0.16 -6.79 -2.91
CA LEU A 24 -0.68 -7.00 -4.09
C LEU A 24 -2.14 -7.19 -3.71
N VAL A 25 -2.41 -8.01 -2.70
CA VAL A 25 -3.73 -8.15 -2.11
C VAL A 25 -3.59 -7.66 -0.68
N PRO A 26 -4.13 -6.48 -0.34
CA PRO A 26 -4.07 -5.92 1.02
C PRO A 26 -4.54 -6.88 2.12
N VAL A 27 -5.30 -7.91 1.72
CA VAL A 27 -5.86 -8.96 2.58
C VAL A 27 -4.98 -10.23 2.67
N SER A 28 -4.07 -10.49 1.72
CA SER A 28 -3.42 -11.81 1.59
C SER A 28 -2.23 -12.05 2.52
N GLY A 29 -1.56 -10.98 2.99
CA GLY A 29 -0.53 -11.09 4.02
C GLY A 29 -1.05 -11.68 5.35
N HIS A 30 -2.37 -11.68 5.52
CA HIS A 30 -3.04 -12.00 6.79
C HIS A 30 -3.55 -13.44 6.94
N LEU A 31 -3.32 -14.32 5.97
CA LEU A 31 -3.46 -15.77 6.22
C LEU A 31 -2.31 -16.32 7.08
N LEU A 32 -1.19 -15.59 7.17
CA LEU A 32 0.02 -16.07 7.83
C LEU A 32 0.23 -15.56 9.27
N LEU A 33 -0.56 -14.60 9.76
CA LEU A 33 -0.44 -14.12 11.14
C LEU A 33 -1.73 -14.34 11.94
N ARG A 34 -1.59 -15.00 13.10
CA ARG A 34 -2.66 -15.46 14.01
C ARG A 34 -3.60 -14.36 14.57
N ARG A 35 -3.52 -13.10 14.12
CA ARG A 35 -4.35 -11.95 14.57
C ARG A 35 -5.25 -11.38 13.47
N ARG A 36 -6.22 -12.18 13.02
CA ARG A 36 -7.16 -11.88 11.90
C ARG A 36 -7.99 -10.61 12.08
N GLY A 37 -8.22 -10.14 13.31
CA GLY A 37 -9.05 -8.96 13.57
C GLY A 37 -8.45 -7.64 13.04
N ARG A 38 -7.15 -7.41 13.29
CA ARG A 38 -6.48 -6.15 12.90
C ARG A 38 -6.41 -6.02 11.38
N ALA A 39 -6.13 -7.14 10.71
CA ALA A 39 -6.12 -7.29 9.27
C ALA A 39 -7.40 -6.78 8.59
N LEU A 40 -8.54 -7.29 9.08
CA LEU A 40 -9.85 -6.97 8.53
C LEU A 40 -10.19 -5.50 8.73
N VAL A 41 -9.82 -4.93 9.89
CA VAL A 41 -10.01 -3.50 10.15
C VAL A 41 -9.19 -2.66 9.16
N PHE A 42 -7.90 -2.96 8.98
CA PHE A 42 -7.07 -2.21 8.03
C PHE A 42 -7.52 -2.37 6.58
N ALA A 43 -7.92 -3.58 6.17
CA ALA A 43 -8.48 -3.81 4.84
C ALA A 43 -9.79 -3.02 4.65
N ALA A 44 -10.67 -3.00 5.66
CA ALA A 44 -11.90 -2.22 5.61
C ALA A 44 -11.62 -0.71 5.52
N VAL A 45 -10.68 -0.19 6.33
CA VAL A 45 -10.27 1.22 6.28
C VAL A 45 -9.66 1.56 4.93
N LEU A 46 -8.79 0.71 4.39
CA LEU A 46 -8.16 0.89 3.08
C LEU A 46 -9.21 0.92 1.97
N LEU A 47 -10.09 -0.08 1.91
CA LEU A 47 -11.13 -0.14 0.89
C LEU A 47 -12.09 1.04 1.01
N THR A 48 -12.45 1.44 2.23
CA THR A 48 -13.29 2.62 2.46
C THR A 48 -12.59 3.89 1.98
N ALA A 49 -11.31 4.08 2.29
CA ALA A 49 -10.55 5.23 1.82
C ALA A 49 -10.44 5.26 0.29
N VAL A 50 -10.25 4.10 -0.35
CA VAL A 50 -10.26 4.01 -1.82
C VAL A 50 -11.63 4.36 -2.39
N LEU A 51 -12.72 3.80 -1.83
CA LEU A 51 -14.08 4.07 -2.28
C LEU A 51 -14.44 5.55 -2.13
N VAL A 52 -14.15 6.16 -0.98
CA VAL A 52 -14.33 7.59 -0.75
C VAL A 52 -13.47 8.41 -1.72
N GLY A 53 -12.21 8.03 -1.89
CA GLY A 53 -11.28 8.70 -2.82
C GLY A 53 -11.80 8.74 -4.25
N VAL A 54 -12.31 7.61 -4.74
CA VAL A 54 -12.93 7.49 -6.07
C VAL A 54 -14.27 8.23 -6.14
N SER A 55 -15.08 8.17 -5.08
CA SER A 55 -16.40 8.83 -5.05
C SER A 55 -16.28 10.36 -5.03
N LEU A 56 -15.18 10.88 -4.51
CA LEU A 56 -14.80 12.29 -4.55
C LEU A 56 -14.02 12.67 -5.81
N GLU A 57 -13.94 11.76 -6.79
CA GLU A 57 -13.29 11.95 -8.08
C GLU A 57 -11.79 12.29 -7.96
N GLY A 58 -11.14 11.83 -6.89
CA GLY A 58 -9.74 12.09 -6.59
C GLY A 58 -8.76 11.56 -7.64
N ASN A 59 -7.57 12.17 -7.72
CA ASN A 59 -6.56 11.85 -8.70
C ASN A 59 -5.80 10.56 -8.37
N LEU A 60 -5.73 9.64 -9.35
CA LEU A 60 -4.66 8.65 -9.38
C LEU A 60 -3.49 9.20 -10.18
N HIS A 61 -2.43 9.58 -9.45
CA HIS A 61 -1.28 10.25 -10.02
C HIS A 61 -0.58 9.38 -11.06
N ARG A 62 -0.06 10.06 -12.08
CA ARG A 62 0.85 9.51 -13.07
C ARG A 62 2.12 10.34 -13.09
N ILE A 63 3.19 9.74 -13.57
CA ILE A 63 4.44 10.46 -13.76
C ILE A 63 4.23 11.49 -14.87
N LEU A 64 4.35 12.78 -14.52
CA LEU A 64 4.38 13.88 -15.48
C LEU A 64 5.82 14.37 -15.66
N PRO A 65 6.33 14.45 -16.90
CA PRO A 65 7.61 15.08 -17.19
C PRO A 65 7.65 16.51 -16.65
N GLY A 66 8.76 16.90 -16.03
CA GLY A 66 8.95 18.24 -15.47
C GLY A 66 8.32 18.48 -14.09
N GLN A 67 7.64 17.48 -13.50
CA GLN A 67 7.03 17.59 -12.18
C GLN A 67 7.48 16.47 -11.24
N PRO A 68 8.62 16.62 -10.55
CA PRO A 68 9.23 15.52 -9.78
C PRO A 68 8.33 14.97 -8.66
N LEU A 69 7.48 15.81 -8.05
CA LEU A 69 6.54 15.38 -7.02
C LEU A 69 5.53 14.35 -7.52
N THR A 70 5.19 14.38 -8.82
CA THR A 70 4.25 13.40 -9.39
C THR A 70 4.81 11.98 -9.37
N VAL A 71 6.14 11.81 -9.36
CA VAL A 71 6.78 10.50 -9.17
C VAL A 71 6.45 9.97 -7.78
N LEU A 72 6.64 10.79 -6.74
CA LEU A 72 6.35 10.41 -5.36
C LEU A 72 4.88 10.08 -5.15
N PHE A 73 3.98 10.90 -5.69
CA PHE A 73 2.54 10.63 -5.59
C PHE A 73 2.12 9.39 -6.38
N THR A 74 2.74 9.13 -7.53
CA THR A 74 2.48 7.91 -8.30
C THR A 74 2.93 6.69 -7.51
N LEU A 75 4.14 6.71 -6.94
CA LEU A 75 4.64 5.62 -6.09
C LEU A 75 3.79 5.42 -4.84
N GLY A 76 3.37 6.50 -4.20
CA GLY A 76 2.44 6.45 -3.06
C GLY A 76 1.10 5.82 -3.45
N SER A 77 0.55 6.20 -4.60
CA SER A 77 -0.72 5.65 -5.13
C SER A 77 -0.59 4.17 -5.53
N MET A 78 0.54 3.76 -6.12
CA MET A 78 0.85 2.35 -6.38
C MET A 78 0.89 1.52 -5.09
N GLY A 79 1.18 2.18 -3.96
CA GLY A 79 1.10 1.60 -2.62
C GLY A 79 -0.23 0.93 -2.32
N ILE A 80 -1.35 1.36 -2.92
CA ILE A 80 -2.70 0.79 -2.69
C ILE A 80 -2.74 -0.71 -3.06
N GLY A 81 -1.84 -1.19 -3.93
CA GLY A 81 -1.80 -2.58 -4.38
C GLY A 81 -2.75 -2.83 -5.54
N ALA A 82 -3.35 -4.02 -5.63
CA ALA A 82 -4.26 -4.39 -6.72
C ALA A 82 -5.36 -3.36 -7.06
N PRO A 83 -6.01 -2.67 -6.08
CA PRO A 83 -7.02 -1.67 -6.43
C PRO A 83 -6.48 -0.53 -7.28
N TYR A 84 -5.22 -0.10 -7.07
CA TYR A 84 -4.59 0.88 -7.95
C TYR A 84 -4.51 0.36 -9.38
N PHE A 85 -4.05 -0.88 -9.57
CA PHE A 85 -3.88 -1.44 -10.91
C PHE A 85 -5.22 -1.61 -11.64
N VAL A 86 -6.24 -2.08 -10.92
CA VAL A 86 -7.60 -2.25 -11.47
C VAL A 86 -8.20 -0.90 -11.86
N LEU A 87 -8.16 0.09 -10.97
CA LEU A 87 -8.69 1.43 -11.27
C LEU A 87 -7.91 2.07 -12.42
N ARG A 88 -6.58 2.05 -12.36
CA ARG A 88 -5.73 2.78 -13.30
C ARG A 88 -5.68 2.16 -14.69
N TRP A 89 -5.37 0.87 -14.77
CA TRP A 89 -5.16 0.16 -16.04
C TRP A 89 -6.39 -0.63 -16.49
N GLY A 90 -7.19 -1.14 -15.56
CA GLY A 90 -8.43 -1.86 -15.90
C GLY A 90 -9.57 -0.92 -16.27
N MET A 91 -9.74 0.18 -15.53
CA MET A 91 -10.85 1.13 -15.70
C MET A 91 -10.43 2.48 -16.30
N GLY A 92 -9.13 2.74 -16.47
CA GLY A 92 -8.65 4.01 -17.00
C GLY A 92 -8.90 5.21 -16.07
N TYR A 93 -9.08 4.97 -14.77
CA TYR A 93 -9.41 6.02 -13.81
C TYR A 93 -8.26 7.00 -13.62
N VAL A 94 -8.58 8.30 -13.76
CA VAL A 94 -7.63 9.42 -13.61
C VAL A 94 -8.08 10.46 -12.59
N GLY A 95 -9.35 10.48 -12.20
CA GLY A 95 -9.97 11.55 -11.41
C GLY A 95 -10.45 12.72 -12.27
N VAL A 96 -11.22 13.64 -11.69
CA VAL A 96 -11.83 14.80 -12.38
C VAL A 96 -11.45 16.09 -11.63
N PRO A 97 -10.50 16.88 -12.13
CA PRO A 97 -10.00 18.08 -11.44
C PRO A 97 -11.07 19.13 -11.09
N GLU A 98 -12.16 19.17 -11.86
CA GLU A 98 -13.26 20.11 -11.68
C GLU A 98 -14.19 19.73 -10.51
N ALA A 99 -14.06 18.52 -9.98
CA ALA A 99 -14.91 18.03 -8.91
C ALA A 99 -14.62 18.76 -7.59
N PRO A 100 -15.63 19.19 -6.83
CA PRO A 100 -15.43 19.85 -5.53
C PRO A 100 -14.65 18.98 -4.53
N GLY A 101 -14.76 17.66 -4.65
CA GLY A 101 -14.09 16.68 -3.80
C GLY A 101 -12.67 16.31 -4.23
N TYR A 102 -12.20 16.78 -5.38
CA TYR A 102 -11.02 16.26 -6.06
C TYR A 102 -9.77 16.19 -5.17
N GLU A 103 -9.42 17.30 -4.50
CA GLU A 103 -8.25 17.37 -3.63
C GLU A 103 -8.37 16.43 -2.43
N TYR A 104 -9.55 16.39 -1.79
CA TYR A 104 -9.83 15.49 -0.68
C TYR A 104 -9.77 14.03 -1.10
N GLY A 105 -10.38 13.69 -2.25
CA GLY A 105 -10.36 12.36 -2.81
C GLY A 105 -8.94 11.89 -3.12
N THR A 106 -8.12 12.78 -3.67
CA THR A 106 -6.70 12.53 -3.96
C THR A 106 -5.93 12.18 -2.69
N VAL A 107 -6.15 12.94 -1.61
CA VAL A 107 -5.53 12.67 -0.31
C VAL A 107 -5.97 11.31 0.24
N PHE A 108 -7.26 10.95 0.15
CA PHE A 108 -7.74 9.64 0.58
C PHE A 108 -7.07 8.49 -0.17
N LEU A 109 -6.91 8.60 -1.50
CA LEU A 109 -6.23 7.60 -2.32
C LEU A 109 -4.75 7.47 -1.94
N LEU A 110 -4.06 8.60 -1.74
CA LEU A 110 -2.66 8.61 -1.30
C LEU A 110 -2.51 8.01 0.10
N SER A 111 -3.37 8.40 1.05
CA SER A 111 -3.37 7.85 2.40
C SER A 111 -3.63 6.34 2.41
N ALA A 112 -4.55 5.85 1.58
CA ALA A 112 -4.78 4.41 1.43
C ALA A 112 -3.52 3.67 0.96
N GLY A 113 -2.81 4.24 -0.02
CA GLY A 113 -1.58 3.66 -0.53
C GLY A 113 -0.44 3.65 0.49
N LEU A 114 -0.22 4.76 1.18
CA LEU A 114 0.77 4.85 2.24
C LEU A 114 0.46 3.91 3.41
N MET A 115 -0.82 3.80 3.79
CA MET A 115 -1.23 2.88 4.86
C MET A 115 -0.96 1.42 4.49
N ASN A 116 -1.23 1.02 3.24
CA ASN A 116 -0.89 -0.34 2.77
C ASN A 116 0.62 -0.60 2.80
N LEU A 117 1.44 0.38 2.41
CA LEU A 117 2.90 0.26 2.50
C LEU A 117 3.39 0.10 3.95
N LEU A 118 2.77 0.81 4.90
CA LEU A 118 3.06 0.62 6.33
C LEU A 118 2.68 -0.79 6.81
N LEU A 119 1.57 -1.35 6.32
CA LEU A 119 1.20 -2.75 6.61
C LEU A 119 2.21 -3.74 6.04
N VAL A 120 2.70 -3.52 4.82
CA VAL A 120 3.75 -4.35 4.22
C VAL A 120 5.03 -4.29 5.05
N LEU A 121 5.39 -3.11 5.56
CA LEU A 121 6.53 -2.96 6.47
C LEU A 121 6.30 -3.68 7.82
N ASP A 122 5.08 -3.64 8.36
CA ASP A 122 4.72 -4.40 9.58
C ASP A 122 4.90 -5.91 9.36
N VAL A 123 4.43 -6.44 8.22
CA VAL A 123 4.64 -7.84 7.83
C VAL A 123 6.14 -8.18 7.70
N LEU A 124 6.94 -7.28 7.14
CA LEU A 124 8.39 -7.46 7.04
C LEU A 124 9.05 -7.51 8.42
N ASP A 125 8.65 -6.65 9.35
CA ASP A 125 9.18 -6.64 10.72
C ASP A 125 8.81 -7.92 11.47
N ILE A 126 7.59 -8.43 11.28
CA ILE A 126 7.17 -9.72 11.83
C ILE A 126 7.98 -10.88 11.20
N ALA A 127 8.14 -10.88 9.87
CA ALA A 127 8.91 -11.90 9.17
C ALA A 127 10.39 -11.92 9.59
N ARG A 128 10.92 -10.79 10.06
CA ARG A 128 12.26 -10.65 10.63
C ARG A 128 12.34 -11.01 12.13
N GLY A 129 11.23 -11.42 12.75
CA GLY A 129 11.17 -11.74 14.17
C GLY A 129 11.32 -10.53 15.10
N ARG A 130 11.11 -9.31 14.59
CA ARG A 130 11.19 -8.07 15.39
C ARG A 130 9.88 -7.78 16.15
N LYS A 131 8.80 -8.51 15.85
CA LYS A 131 7.45 -8.28 16.34
C LYS A 131 6.61 -9.57 16.33
N ASP A 132 5.80 -9.78 17.37
CA ASP A 132 4.92 -10.95 17.58
C ASP A 132 3.47 -10.79 17.05
#